data_AF-A0A924LTF6-F1
#
_entry.id   AF-A0A924LTF6-F1
#
_cell.length_a   1.000
_cell.length_b   1.000
_cell.length_c   1.000
_cell.angle_alpha   90.00
_cell.angle_beta   90.00
_cell.angle_gamma   90.00
#
_symmetry.space_group_name_H-M   'P 1'
#
loop_
_entity.id
_entity.type
_entity.pdbx_description
1 polymer ?
#
loop_
_entity_poly.entity_id
_entity_poly.type
_entity_poly.pdbx_seq_one_letter_code
_entity_poly.pdbx_strand_id
1 'polypeptide(L)'
;MYKNQRINILLLFLIFTVFQQTQAQNIIPRKWKFAFQIDNRFSSIRNNDITIFGAKFGIQYKNLTRFGLGASFIVNPVTIEYFNKKLKTQETNTINFWYISLFNDWILYKSNHWECFITEQIGYG
;
A
#
# COMPACT_ATOMS: atom_id res chain seq x y z
N MET A 1 -32.28 9.16 -7.49
CA MET A 1 -30.88 8.66 -7.54
C MET A 1 -29.84 9.57 -6.85
N TYR A 2 -30.22 10.66 -6.15
CA TYR A 2 -29.29 11.63 -5.52
C TYR A 2 -28.99 11.40 -4.03
N LYS A 3 -29.65 10.43 -3.38
CA LYS A 3 -29.55 10.24 -1.91
C LYS A 3 -28.22 9.60 -1.47
N ASN A 4 -27.64 8.71 -2.28
CA ASN A 4 -26.39 8.01 -1.95
C ASN A 4 -25.13 8.87 -2.13
N GLN A 5 -25.14 9.86 -3.03
CA GLN A 5 -23.98 10.76 -3.21
C GLN A 5 -23.74 11.68 -2.00
N ARG A 6 -24.82 12.12 -1.32
CA ARG A 6 -24.71 12.97 -0.14
C ARG A 6 -24.06 12.25 1.05
N ILE A 7 -24.32 10.96 1.20
CA ILE A 7 -23.74 10.12 2.26
C ILE A 7 -22.22 9.95 2.05
N ASN A 8 -21.79 9.73 0.82
CA ASN A 8 -20.36 9.59 0.49
C ASN A 8 -19.58 10.88 0.73
N ILE A 9 -20.16 12.05 0.41
CA ILE A 9 -19.53 13.36 0.65
C ILE A 9 -19.43 13.63 2.16
N LEU A 10 -20.47 13.29 2.94
CA LEU A 10 -20.45 13.44 4.39
C LEU A 10 -19.39 12.54 5.04
N LEU A 11 -19.24 11.29 4.57
CA LEU A 11 -18.20 10.37 5.02
C LEU A 11 -16.79 10.90 4.70
N LEU A 12 -16.58 11.44 3.50
CA LEU A 12 -15.30 12.04 3.11
C LEU A 12 -14.95 13.26 3.97
N PHE A 13 -15.94 14.09 4.30
CA PHE A 13 -15.77 15.29 5.13
C PHE A 13 -15.49 14.92 6.60
N LEU A 14 -16.12 13.86 7.11
CA LEU A 14 -15.91 13.37 8.47
C LEU A 14 -14.52 12.75 8.67
N ILE A 15 -13.95 12.14 7.62
CA ILE A 15 -12.55 11.72 7.62
C ILE A 15 -11.63 12.94 7.69
N PHE A 16 -11.93 14.01 6.94
CA PHE A 16 -11.08 15.21 6.86
C PHE A 16 -11.03 16.01 8.17
N THR A 17 -12.14 16.09 8.90
CA THR A 17 -12.21 16.83 10.17
C THR A 17 -11.44 16.15 11.31
N VAL A 18 -11.32 14.82 11.31
CA VAL A 18 -10.50 14.07 12.28
C VAL A 18 -9.00 14.36 12.11
N PHE A 19 -8.55 14.73 10.91
CA PHE A 19 -7.15 15.09 10.67
C PHE A 19 -6.78 16.52 11.13
N GLN A 20 -7.74 17.43 11.28
CA GLN A 20 -7.45 18.85 11.59
C GLN A 20 -7.16 19.15 13.07
N GLN A 21 -7.33 18.19 13.99
CA GLN A 21 -7.29 18.47 15.43
C GLN A 21 -5.92 18.31 16.11
N THR A 22 -4.80 18.45 15.38
CA THR A 22 -3.45 18.28 15.98
C THR A 22 -2.54 19.48 15.79
N GLN A 23 -3.02 20.68 16.13
CA GLN A 23 -2.13 21.78 16.47
C GLN A 23 -2.48 22.36 17.84
N ALA A 24 -1.42 22.51 18.65
CA ALA A 24 -1.37 23.13 19.97
C ALA A 24 -1.92 22.33 21.17
N GLN A 25 -1.03 21.56 21.82
CA GLN A 25 -0.83 21.59 23.29
C GLN A 25 0.33 20.65 23.70
N ASN A 26 1.32 21.23 24.39
CA ASN A 26 2.37 20.63 25.24
C ASN A 26 2.88 19.23 24.85
N ILE A 27 4.11 19.19 24.31
CA ILE A 27 4.77 18.04 23.69
C ILE A 27 5.17 17.00 24.74
N ILE A 28 4.21 16.24 25.26
CA ILE A 28 4.49 14.85 25.59
C ILE A 28 4.68 14.17 24.23
N PRO A 29 5.85 13.58 23.92
CA PRO A 29 6.04 12.92 22.64
C PRO A 29 4.99 11.82 22.50
N ARG A 30 3.99 12.06 21.63
CA ARG A 30 2.87 11.14 21.43
C ARG A 30 3.46 9.81 20.98
N LYS A 31 3.38 8.82 21.86
CA LYS A 31 3.99 7.49 21.66
C LYS A 31 3.41 6.80 20.43
N TRP A 32 2.16 7.07 20.10
CA TRP A 32 1.45 6.50 18.97
C TRP A 32 1.14 7.57 17.93
N LYS A 33 1.48 7.31 16.67
CA LYS A 33 1.16 8.17 15.52
C LYS A 33 0.49 7.35 14.44
N PHE A 34 -0.45 7.94 13.72
CA PHE A 34 -0.97 7.33 12.50
C PHE A 34 0.13 7.31 11.43
N ALA A 35 0.20 6.24 10.66
CA ALA A 35 1.16 6.06 9.58
C ALA A 35 0.43 5.67 8.29
N PHE A 36 0.69 6.40 7.22
CA PHE A 36 0.23 6.09 5.88
C PHE A 36 1.41 6.20 4.92
N GLN A 37 1.56 5.22 4.04
CA GLN A 37 2.63 5.18 3.04
C GLN A 37 2.06 4.67 1.72
N ILE A 38 2.56 5.23 0.62
CA ILE A 38 2.31 4.74 -0.73
C ILE A 38 3.63 4.17 -1.22
N ASP A 39 3.62 2.95 -1.74
CA ASP A 39 4.78 2.32 -2.33
C ASP A 39 4.55 2.02 -3.82
N ASN A 40 5.59 2.24 -4.62
CA ASN A 40 5.62 1.85 -6.02
C ASN A 40 6.84 0.97 -6.24
N ARG A 41 6.64 -0.19 -6.86
CA ARG A 41 7.69 -1.17 -7.13
C ARG A 41 7.71 -1.50 -8.62
N PHE A 42 8.86 -1.31 -9.25
CA PHE A 42 9.13 -1.75 -10.61
C PHE A 42 9.69 -3.17 -10.56
N SER A 43 9.12 -4.08 -11.35
CA SER A 43 9.57 -5.46 -11.48
C SER A 43 9.42 -5.90 -12.93
N SER A 44 9.90 -7.10 -13.27
CA SER A 44 9.80 -7.64 -14.64
C SER A 44 9.41 -9.11 -14.62
N ILE A 45 8.44 -9.48 -15.45
CA ILE A 45 8.00 -10.87 -15.65
C ILE A 45 8.16 -11.23 -17.12
N ARG A 46 9.06 -12.17 -17.44
CA ARG A 46 9.34 -12.61 -18.82
C ARG A 46 9.62 -11.44 -19.78
N ASN A 47 10.50 -10.53 -19.39
CA ASN A 47 10.87 -9.31 -20.13
C ASN A 47 9.72 -8.31 -20.33
N ASN A 48 8.62 -8.43 -19.60
CA ASN A 48 7.60 -7.41 -19.53
C ASN A 48 7.73 -6.64 -18.23
N ASP A 49 7.89 -5.33 -18.34
CA ASP A 49 7.99 -4.44 -17.19
C ASP A 49 6.62 -4.30 -16.52
N ILE A 50 6.59 -4.56 -15.22
CA ILE A 50 5.40 -4.43 -14.37
C ILE A 50 5.62 -3.37 -13.31
N THR A 51 4.55 -2.63 -13.06
CA THR A 51 4.45 -1.62 -12.02
C THR A 51 3.44 -2.10 -10.99
N ILE A 52 3.93 -2.33 -9.77
CA ILE A 52 3.10 -2.70 -8.63
C ILE A 52 2.91 -1.44 -7.79
N PHE A 53 1.66 -1.00 -7.69
CA PHE A 53 1.27 0.09 -6.82
C PHE A 53 0.75 -0.47 -5.51
N GLY A 54 1.11 0.14 -4.39
CA GLY A 54 0.64 -0.26 -3.08
C GLY A 54 0.42 0.91 -2.14
N ALA A 55 -0.34 0.61 -1.10
CA ALA A 55 -0.60 1.50 0.02
C ALA A 55 -0.53 0.72 1.32
N LYS A 56 0.06 1.33 2.33
CA LYS A 56 0.14 0.83 3.71
C LYS A 56 -0.53 1.81 4.64
N PHE A 57 -1.36 1.30 5.55
CA PHE A 57 -2.00 2.06 6.61
C PHE A 57 -1.77 1.37 7.95
N GLY A 58 -1.49 2.14 8.99
CA GLY A 58 -1.18 1.58 10.29
C GLY A 58 -0.85 2.61 11.35
N ILE A 59 -0.16 2.13 12.38
CA ILE A 59 0.27 2.95 13.52
C ILE A 59 1.77 2.81 13.75
N GLN A 60 2.38 3.91 14.15
CA GLN A 60 3.78 4.03 14.49
C GLN A 60 3.94 4.17 16.00
N TYR A 61 4.82 3.37 16.59
CA TYR A 61 5.18 3.48 18.00
C TYR A 61 6.56 4.10 18.16
N LYS A 62 6.63 5.25 18.86
CA LYS A 62 7.84 5.98 19.30
C LYS A 62 8.93 6.19 18.23
N ASN A 63 8.55 6.23 16.95
CA ASN A 63 9.50 6.25 15.82
C ASN A 63 10.45 5.03 15.78
N LEU A 64 10.08 3.92 16.40
CA LEU A 64 10.86 2.68 16.43
C LEU A 64 10.29 1.62 15.49
N THR A 65 8.96 1.45 15.50
CA THR A 65 8.27 0.48 14.65
C THR A 65 7.00 1.08 14.07
N ARG A 66 6.63 0.63 12.87
CA ARG A 66 5.29 0.82 12.29
C ARG A 66 4.70 -0.54 11.99
N PHE A 67 3.43 -0.73 12.29
CA PHE A 67 2.74 -1.95 11.90
C PHE A 67 1.32 -1.63 11.45
N GLY A 68 0.79 -2.49 10.61
CA GLY A 68 -0.54 -2.32 10.06
C GLY A 68 -0.80 -3.22 8.87
N LEU A 69 -1.63 -2.72 7.96
CA LEU A 69 -2.10 -3.43 6.79
C LEU A 69 -1.57 -2.78 5.52
N GLY A 70 -1.16 -3.58 4.55
CA GLY A 70 -0.73 -3.16 3.24
C GLY A 70 -1.54 -3.85 2.14
N ALA A 71 -1.84 -3.13 1.08
CA ALA A 71 -2.44 -3.67 -0.13
C ALA A 71 -1.58 -3.27 -1.34
N SER A 72 -1.37 -4.19 -2.28
CA SER A 72 -0.60 -3.98 -3.50
C SER A 72 -1.31 -4.61 -4.70
N PHE A 73 -1.21 -4.00 -5.86
CA PHE A 73 -1.80 -4.50 -7.10
C PHE A 73 -0.96 -4.11 -8.32
N ILE A 74 -0.99 -4.95 -9.36
CA ILE A 74 -0.38 -4.61 -10.66
C ILE A 74 -1.27 -3.58 -11.36
N VAL A 75 -0.68 -2.47 -11.79
CA VAL A 75 -1.39 -1.40 -12.50
C VAL A 75 -1.48 -1.69 -14.00
N ASN A 76 -0.44 -2.32 -14.56
CA ASN A 76 -0.31 -2.67 -15.97
C ASN A 76 -0.33 -4.20 -16.13
N PRO A 77 -1.50 -4.82 -16.41
CA PRO A 77 -1.59 -6.27 -16.58
C PRO A 77 -0.73 -6.72 -17.77
N VAL A 78 -0.05 -7.86 -17.60
CA VAL A 78 0.84 -8.41 -18.64
C VAL A 78 0.18 -9.59 -19.32
N THR A 79 0.12 -9.53 -20.64
CA THR A 79 -0.24 -10.66 -21.50
C THR A 79 1.01 -11.45 -21.86
N ILE A 80 1.05 -12.71 -21.45
CA ILE A 80 2.10 -13.65 -21.82
C ILE A 80 1.53 -14.59 -22.87
N GLU A 81 2.15 -14.59 -24.04
CA GLU A 81 1.90 -15.60 -25.04
C GLU A 81 2.75 -16.84 -24.75
N TYR A 82 2.12 -18.01 -24.73
CA TYR A 82 2.85 -19.26 -24.62
C TYR A 82 2.30 -20.29 -25.61
N PHE A 83 3.20 -21.10 -26.15
CA PHE A 83 2.82 -22.17 -27.06
C PHE A 83 2.42 -23.41 -26.27
N ASN A 84 1.15 -23.79 -26.36
CA ASN A 84 0.65 -25.00 -25.72
C ASN A 84 0.99 -26.22 -26.60
N LYS A 85 2.05 -26.95 -26.24
CA LYS A 85 2.50 -28.15 -26.97
C LYS A 85 1.43 -29.25 -27.08
N LYS A 86 0.47 -29.32 -26.16
CA LYS A 86 -0.58 -30.36 -26.13
C LYS A 86 -1.72 -30.05 -27.10
N LEU A 87 -2.09 -28.76 -27.22
CA LEU A 87 -3.18 -28.31 -28.08
C LEU A 87 -2.68 -27.80 -29.45
N LYS A 88 -1.36 -27.63 -29.62
CA LYS A 88 -0.73 -26.99 -30.79
C LYS A 88 -1.30 -25.59 -31.08
N THR A 89 -1.75 -24.89 -30.04
CA THR A 89 -2.30 -23.53 -30.11
C THR A 89 -1.42 -22.54 -29.36
N GLN A 90 -1.45 -21.29 -29.82
CA GLN A 90 -0.86 -20.15 -29.12
C GLN A 90 -1.92 -19.60 -28.18
N GLU A 91 -1.60 -19.57 -26.89
CA GLU A 91 -2.52 -19.15 -25.84
C GLU A 91 -1.99 -17.85 -25.22
N THR A 92 -2.88 -16.89 -25.03
CA THR A 92 -2.58 -15.61 -24.38
C THR A 92 -3.13 -15.66 -22.96
N ASN A 93 -2.25 -15.54 -21.96
CA ASN A 93 -2.65 -15.50 -20.55
C ASN A 93 -2.36 -14.12 -19.96
N THR A 94 -3.36 -13.54 -19.30
CA THR A 94 -3.23 -12.25 -18.62
C THR A 94 -2.97 -12.47 -17.14
N ILE A 95 -1.84 -11.96 -16.66
CA ILE A 95 -1.53 -12.01 -15.22
C ILE A 95 -2.18 -10.80 -14.53
N ASN A 96 -3.12 -11.10 -13.64
CA ASN A 96 -3.63 -10.15 -12.65
C ASN A 96 -3.06 -10.50 -11.28
N PHE A 97 -2.64 -9.48 -10.53
CA PHE A 97 -2.06 -9.65 -9.20
C PHE A 97 -2.62 -8.60 -8.25
N TRP A 98 -3.05 -9.09 -7.09
CA TRP A 98 -3.38 -8.29 -5.92
C TRP A 98 -2.74 -8.99 -4.72
N TYR A 99 -2.40 -8.24 -3.67
CA TYR A 99 -1.76 -8.78 -2.48
C TYR A 99 -2.15 -7.95 -1.27
N ILE A 100 -2.73 -8.58 -0.27
CA ILE A 100 -3.07 -7.96 1.01
C ILE A 100 -2.17 -8.55 2.08
N SER A 101 -1.72 -7.73 3.03
CA SER A 101 -0.67 -8.10 3.95
C SER A 101 -0.77 -7.40 5.29
N LEU A 102 -0.27 -8.06 6.32
CA LEU A 102 0.18 -7.44 7.55
C LEU A 102 1.65 -7.10 7.42
N PHE A 103 2.05 -5.92 7.88
CA PHE A 103 3.44 -5.49 7.86
C PHE A 103 3.91 -5.00 9.23
N ASN A 104 5.21 -5.12 9.45
CA ASN A 104 5.95 -4.56 10.56
C ASN A 104 7.26 -3.94 10.02
N ASP A 105 7.37 -2.62 10.07
CA ASP A 105 8.56 -1.87 9.68
C ASP A 105 9.37 -1.48 10.92
N TRP A 106 10.60 -1.98 11.03
CA TRP A 106 11.57 -1.59 12.05
C TRP A 106 12.39 -0.39 11.56
N ILE A 107 12.24 0.77 12.21
CA ILE A 107 12.95 2.00 11.85
C ILE A 107 14.36 1.97 12.46
N LEU A 108 15.37 1.82 11.61
CA LEU A 108 16.77 1.73 12.01
C LEU A 108 17.42 3.11 12.13
N TYR A 109 17.07 4.01 11.22
CA TYR A 109 17.63 5.35 11.17
C TYR A 109 16.58 6.34 10.71
N LYS A 110 16.54 7.51 11.35
CA LYS A 110 15.64 8.60 10.98
C LYS A 110 16.34 9.94 11.15
N SER A 111 16.37 10.71 10.07
CA SER A 111 16.76 12.12 10.02
C SER A 111 15.56 12.96 9.55
N ASN A 112 15.77 14.26 9.35
CA ASN A 112 14.71 15.14 8.84
C ASN A 112 14.25 14.77 7.41
N HIS A 113 15.14 14.22 6.58
CA HIS A 113 14.85 13.95 5.16
C HIS A 113 14.93 12.47 4.79
N TRP A 114 15.65 11.67 5.58
CA TRP A 114 15.93 10.26 5.29
C TRP A 114 15.47 9.36 6.42
N GLU A 115 14.89 8.23 6.04
CA GLU A 115 14.50 7.18 6.96
C GLU A 115 14.92 5.84 6.36
N CYS A 116 15.59 5.01 7.17
CA CYS A 116 15.95 3.65 6.82
C CYS A 116 15.20 2.70 7.74
N PHE A 117 14.58 1.68 7.17
CA PHE A 117 13.80 0.70 7.89
C PHE A 117 13.87 -0.67 7.23
N ILE A 118 13.60 -1.72 8.02
CA ILE A 118 13.45 -3.09 7.54
C ILE A 118 11.97 -3.45 7.64
N THR A 119 11.41 -3.99 6.56
CA THR A 119 10.01 -4.45 6.52
C THR A 119 9.95 -5.96 6.63
N GLU A 120 9.21 -6.44 7.62
CA GLU A 120 8.69 -7.80 7.71
C GLU A 120 7.23 -7.77 7.24
N GLN A 121 6.85 -8.65 6.32
CA GLN A 121 5.52 -8.65 5.72
C GLN A 121 5.03 -10.09 5.52
N ILE A 122 3.78 -10.34 5.89
CA ILE A 122 3.09 -11.60 5.64
C ILE A 122 1.72 -11.30 5.06
N GLY A 123 1.31 -12.04 4.05
CA GLY A 123 0.10 -11.70 3.30
C GLY A 123 -0.31 -12.78 2.33
N TYR A 124 -1.40 -12.50 1.63
CA TYR A 124 -2.05 -13.38 0.67
C TYR A 124 -2.47 -12.60 -0.58
N GLY A 125 -2.36 -13.24 -1.75
CA GLY A 125 -2.63 -12.66 -3.06
C GLY A 125 -2.60 -13.70 -4.17
#